data_AF-A0A2V2X057-F1
#
_entry.id   AF-A0A2V2X057-F1
#
_cell.length_a   1.000
_cell.length_b   1.000
_cell.length_c   1.000
_cell.angle_alpha   90.00
_cell.angle_beta   90.00
_cell.angle_gamma   90.00
#
_symmetry.space_group_name_H-M   'P 1'
#
loop_
_entity.id
_entity.type
_entity.pdbx_description
1 polymer ?
#
loop_
_entity_poly.entity_id
_entity_poly.type
_entity_poly.pdbx_seq_one_letter_code
_entity_poly.pdbx_strand_id
1 'polypeptide(L)'
;MSYFEVWSQKRKAEDRVSIIVSIYLTDVFLILSPVLFLVVPRAALPLPYVLAAIGNGFSAASLVLVTRTVFAKDPAKHYNFIFLALVCSTIFLNRLLYGEWYTREARRRGVDVCLDRACVQLPLLVMLGFNVTAFISNAYVHWEYVKFNRQVLDERRRLFEEQQEGGDLWA
;
A
#
# COMPACT_ATOMS: atom_id res chain seq x y z
N MET A 1 12.11 1.73 7.37
CA MET A 1 11.27 2.91 7.07
C MET A 1 11.88 4.21 7.56
N SER A 2 12.29 4.35 8.83
CA SER A 2 12.92 5.59 9.33
C SER A 2 14.16 6.02 8.55
N TYR A 3 14.99 5.08 8.11
CA TYR A 3 16.12 5.38 7.22
C TYR A 3 15.68 5.95 5.86
N PHE A 4 14.61 5.41 5.28
CA PHE A 4 14.08 5.84 3.98
C PHE A 4 13.48 7.25 4.05
N GLU A 5 12.83 7.59 5.16
CA GLU A 5 12.31 8.93 5.44
C GLU A 5 13.45 9.96 5.60
N VAL A 6 14.47 9.64 6.40
CA VAL A 6 15.63 10.52 6.58
C VAL A 6 16.38 10.72 5.26
N TRP A 7 16.49 9.67 4.45
CA TRP A 7 17.12 9.73 3.14
C TRP A 7 16.32 10.55 2.13
N SER A 8 14.98 10.42 2.10
CA SER A 8 14.13 11.18 1.17
C SER A 8 14.00 12.66 1.54
N GLN A 9 13.98 13.00 2.83
CA GLN A 9 13.85 14.38 3.31
C GLN A 9 15.11 15.23 3.13
N LYS A 10 16.30 14.61 3.00
CA LYS A 10 17.57 15.33 2.78
C LYS A 10 17.74 15.90 1.37
N ARG A 11 16.86 15.56 0.42
CA ARG A 11 16.93 16.06 -0.97
C ARG A 11 16.13 17.37 -1.15
N LYS A 12 16.54 18.18 -2.14
CA LYS A 12 15.81 19.40 -2.57
C LYS A 12 14.35 19.04 -2.85
N ALA A 13 13.41 19.96 -2.53
CA ALA A 13 11.97 19.71 -2.64
C ALA A 13 11.53 19.21 -4.03
N GLU A 14 12.23 19.65 -5.08
CA GLU A 14 11.97 19.25 -6.48
C GLU A 14 12.40 17.81 -6.81
N ASP A 15 13.31 17.23 -6.02
CA ASP A 15 13.99 15.96 -6.31
C ASP A 15 13.76 14.92 -5.19
N ARG A 16 12.76 15.18 -4.31
CA ARG A 16 12.37 14.24 -3.26
C ARG A 16 11.67 13.05 -3.89
N VAL A 17 12.27 11.87 -3.71
CA VAL A 17 11.61 10.60 -4.01
C VAL A 17 10.32 10.54 -3.18
N SER A 18 9.17 10.47 -3.88
CA SER A 18 7.87 10.45 -3.21
C SER A 18 7.81 9.26 -2.25
N ILE A 19 7.36 9.52 -1.02
CA ILE A 19 7.12 8.47 -0.01
C ILE A 19 6.15 7.40 -0.56
N ILE A 20 5.34 7.72 -1.57
CA ILE A 20 4.47 6.78 -2.29
C ILE A 20 5.26 5.57 -2.85
N VAL A 21 6.56 5.70 -3.12
CA VAL A 21 7.41 4.58 -3.57
C VAL A 21 7.44 3.42 -2.57
N SER A 22 7.31 3.68 -1.26
CA SER A 22 7.28 2.63 -0.25
C SER A 22 6.00 1.78 -0.29
N ILE A 23 4.92 2.31 -0.88
CA ILE A 23 3.69 1.55 -1.09
C ILE A 23 3.90 0.47 -2.16
N TYR A 24 4.64 0.76 -3.23
CA TYR A 24 4.95 -0.27 -4.23
C TYR A 24 5.80 -1.41 -3.67
N LEU A 25 6.75 -1.10 -2.78
CA LEU A 25 7.50 -2.13 -2.06
C LEU A 25 6.56 -3.04 -1.26
N THR A 26 5.58 -2.45 -0.56
CA THR A 26 4.53 -3.17 0.15
C THR A 26 3.76 -4.11 -0.77
N ASP A 27 3.24 -3.58 -1.88
CA ASP A 27 2.43 -4.34 -2.83
C ASP A 27 3.21 -5.51 -3.44
N VAL A 28 4.48 -5.30 -3.81
CA VAL A 28 5.34 -6.35 -4.35
C VAL A 28 5.51 -7.50 -3.36
N PHE A 29 5.79 -7.21 -2.08
CA PHE A 29 5.90 -8.25 -1.05
C PHE A 29 4.58 -8.97 -0.79
N LEU A 30 3.46 -8.24 -0.79
CA LEU A 30 2.13 -8.80 -0.57
C LEU A 30 1.55 -9.54 -1.78
N ILE A 31 2.07 -9.33 -2.99
CA ILE A 31 1.79 -10.16 -4.18
C ILE A 31 2.69 -11.41 -4.18
N LEU A 32 3.98 -11.24 -3.89
CA LEU A 32 4.94 -12.35 -3.86
C LEU A 32 4.58 -13.40 -2.80
N SER A 33 4.15 -12.97 -1.61
CA SER A 33 3.79 -13.90 -0.52
C SER A 33 2.69 -14.92 -0.91
N PRO A 34 1.48 -14.52 -1.38
CA PRO A 34 0.45 -15.47 -1.80
C PRO A 34 0.87 -16.30 -3.02
N VAL A 35 1.57 -15.72 -4.00
CA VAL A 35 2.12 -16.50 -5.13
C VAL A 35 3.03 -17.62 -4.61
N LEU A 36 3.91 -17.29 -3.68
CA LEU A 36 4.84 -18.22 -3.08
C LEU A 36 4.12 -19.25 -2.21
N PHE A 37 3.06 -18.88 -1.48
CA PHE A 37 2.16 -19.83 -0.80
C PHE A 37 1.50 -20.83 -1.75
N LEU A 38 1.17 -20.42 -2.97
CA LEU A 38 0.62 -21.34 -3.97
C LEU A 38 1.70 -22.23 -4.60
N VAL A 39 2.92 -21.77 -4.78
CA VAL A 39 3.95 -22.52 -5.54
C VAL A 39 4.82 -23.41 -4.65
N VAL A 40 5.04 -23.03 -3.38
CA VAL A 40 6.10 -23.61 -2.55
C VAL A 40 5.64 -24.84 -1.74
N PRO A 41 6.49 -25.89 -1.62
CA PRO A 41 6.20 -27.06 -0.79
C PRO A 41 6.28 -26.75 0.70
N ARG A 42 5.67 -27.62 1.53
CA ARG A 42 5.52 -27.44 2.99
C ARG A 42 6.79 -27.02 3.74
N ALA A 43 7.97 -27.50 3.31
CA ALA A 43 9.24 -27.20 3.95
C ALA A 43 9.69 -25.73 3.86
N ALA A 44 9.20 -24.97 2.89
CA ALA A 44 9.59 -23.58 2.68
C ALA A 44 8.43 -22.58 2.94
N LEU A 45 7.36 -23.03 3.63
CA LEU A 45 6.29 -22.18 4.15
C LEU A 45 6.73 -21.00 5.03
N PRO A 46 7.84 -21.04 5.80
CA PRO A 46 8.27 -19.87 6.56
C PRO A 46 8.60 -18.65 5.68
N LEU A 47 9.07 -18.89 4.45
CA LEU A 47 9.50 -17.82 3.54
C LEU A 47 8.35 -16.85 3.16
N PRO A 48 7.17 -17.31 2.67
CA PRO A 48 6.07 -16.41 2.39
C PRO A 48 5.51 -15.70 3.64
N TYR A 49 5.59 -16.32 4.84
CA TYR A 49 5.23 -15.66 6.09
C TYR A 49 6.16 -14.48 6.41
N VAL A 50 7.47 -14.66 6.26
CA VAL A 50 8.46 -13.58 6.46
C VAL A 50 8.22 -12.44 5.47
N LEU A 51 7.99 -12.75 4.19
CA LEU A 51 7.68 -11.74 3.18
C LEU A 51 6.38 -10.99 3.49
N ALA A 52 5.33 -11.70 3.93
CA ALA A 52 4.09 -11.08 4.35
C ALA A 52 4.28 -10.14 5.55
N ALA A 53 5.08 -10.55 6.54
CA ALA A 53 5.37 -9.73 7.72
C ALA A 53 6.13 -8.45 7.34
N ILE A 54 7.13 -8.55 6.45
CA ILE A 54 7.87 -7.39 5.94
C ILE A 54 6.93 -6.45 5.19
N GLY A 55 6.13 -6.98 4.25
CA GLY A 55 5.15 -6.19 3.50
C GLY A 55 4.17 -5.47 4.43
N ASN A 56 3.64 -6.16 5.43
CA ASN A 56 2.71 -5.57 6.40
C ASN A 56 3.36 -4.44 7.22
N GLY A 57 4.62 -4.61 7.65
CA GLY A 57 5.38 -3.57 8.34
C GLY A 57 5.60 -2.32 7.47
N PHE A 58 5.91 -2.49 6.18
CA PHE A 58 6.00 -1.38 5.23
C PHE A 58 4.65 -0.71 4.99
N SER A 59 3.55 -1.48 4.93
CA SER A 59 2.19 -0.95 4.79
C SER A 59 1.82 -0.02 5.94
N ALA A 60 1.98 -0.50 7.18
CA ALA A 60 1.64 0.25 8.38
C ALA A 60 2.44 1.56 8.48
N ALA A 61 3.73 1.52 8.18
CA ALA A 61 4.57 2.70 8.18
C ALA A 61 4.22 3.69 7.04
N SER A 62 3.95 3.18 5.84
CA SER A 62 3.58 4.01 4.68
C SER A 62 2.27 4.73 4.94
N LEU A 63 1.28 4.06 5.56
CA LEU A 63 -0.02 4.65 5.87
C LEU A 63 0.10 5.93 6.72
N VAL A 64 0.92 5.88 7.79
CA VAL A 64 1.14 7.03 8.68
C VAL A 64 1.81 8.18 7.94
N LEU A 65 2.86 7.88 7.16
CA LEU A 65 3.64 8.89 6.45
C LEU A 65 2.81 9.55 5.33
N VAL A 66 2.15 8.76 4.50
CA VAL A 66 1.35 9.23 3.36
C VAL A 66 0.20 10.12 3.82
N THR A 67 -0.49 9.73 4.89
CA THR A 67 -1.60 10.53 5.43
C THR A 67 -1.12 11.91 5.86
N ARG A 68 0.07 12.01 6.46
CA ARG A 68 0.67 13.30 6.86
C ARG A 68 1.20 14.12 5.69
N THR A 69 1.65 13.48 4.62
CA THR A 69 2.18 14.20 3.44
C THR A 69 1.10 14.66 2.46
N VAL A 70 -0.02 13.92 2.37
CA VAL A 70 -1.09 14.21 1.41
C VAL A 70 -2.11 15.19 2.00
N PHE A 71 -2.49 15.03 3.27
CA PHE A 71 -3.50 15.87 3.90
C PHE A 71 -2.85 16.98 4.74
N ALA A 72 -2.89 18.21 4.22
CA ALA A 72 -2.42 19.39 4.94
C ALA A 72 -3.35 19.79 6.12
N LYS A 73 -4.63 19.41 6.05
CA LYS A 73 -5.65 19.73 7.06
C LYS A 73 -6.16 18.46 7.73
N ASP A 74 -6.23 18.48 9.06
CA ASP A 74 -6.77 17.39 9.89
C ASP A 74 -6.29 15.96 9.53
N PRO A 75 -4.98 15.69 9.45
CA PRO A 75 -4.46 14.37 9.06
C PRO A 75 -4.96 13.25 9.99
N ALA A 76 -5.24 13.55 11.25
CA ALA A 76 -5.76 12.59 12.22
C ALA A 76 -7.17 12.07 11.87
N LYS A 77 -8.05 12.91 11.29
CA LYS A 77 -9.40 12.48 10.89
C LYS A 77 -9.33 11.53 9.70
N HIS A 78 -8.50 11.86 8.70
CA HIS A 78 -8.25 11.00 7.54
C HIS A 78 -7.62 9.66 7.94
N TYR A 79 -6.67 9.68 8.87
CA TYR A 79 -6.07 8.47 9.42
C TYR A 79 -7.10 7.52 10.06
N ASN A 80 -7.99 8.06 10.90
CA ASN A 80 -9.05 7.26 11.53
C ASN A 80 -10.05 6.70 10.50
N PHE A 81 -10.35 7.47 9.44
CA PHE A 81 -11.22 6.99 8.36
C PHE A 81 -10.60 5.81 7.61
N ILE A 82 -9.30 5.84 7.32
CA ILE A 82 -8.60 4.71 6.70
C ILE A 82 -8.59 3.49 7.63
N PHE A 83 -8.43 3.71 8.94
CA PHE A 83 -8.52 2.63 9.93
C PHE A 83 -9.90 1.94 9.94
N LEU A 84 -10.98 2.69 9.76
CA LEU A 84 -12.32 2.09 9.65
C LEU A 84 -12.41 1.14 8.44
N ALA A 85 -11.86 1.55 7.29
CA ALA A 85 -11.80 0.69 6.11
C ALA A 85 -10.98 -0.59 6.37
N LEU A 86 -9.87 -0.49 7.11
CA LEU A 86 -9.06 -1.63 7.52
C LEU A 86 -9.85 -2.62 8.40
N VAL A 87 -10.61 -2.11 9.38
CA VAL A 87 -11.46 -2.94 10.24
C VAL A 87 -12.53 -3.67 9.41
N CYS A 88 -13.23 -2.95 8.53
CA CYS A 88 -14.23 -3.54 7.65
C CYS A 88 -13.62 -4.63 6.75
N SER A 89 -12.44 -4.36 6.16
CA SER A 89 -11.71 -5.33 5.34
C SER A 89 -11.32 -6.59 6.13
N THR A 90 -10.83 -6.41 7.35
CA THR A 90 -10.45 -7.53 8.23
C THR A 90 -11.64 -8.43 8.53
N ILE A 91 -12.80 -7.85 8.85
CA ILE A 91 -14.03 -8.61 9.09
C ILE A 91 -14.45 -9.36 7.83
N PHE A 92 -14.46 -8.69 6.68
CA PHE A 92 -14.89 -9.28 5.43
C PHE A 92 -13.97 -10.42 4.97
N LEU A 93 -12.65 -10.20 4.98
CA LEU A 93 -11.69 -11.18 4.49
C LEU A 93 -11.49 -12.36 5.46
N ASN A 94 -11.42 -12.11 6.77
CA ASN A 94 -11.17 -13.20 7.72
C ASN A 94 -12.44 -13.98 8.05
N ARG A 95 -13.56 -13.28 8.33
CA ARG A 95 -14.77 -13.95 8.77
C ARG A 95 -15.62 -14.44 7.61
N LEU A 96 -15.92 -13.56 6.65
CA LEU A 96 -16.84 -13.89 5.56
C LEU A 96 -16.14 -14.67 4.44
N LEU A 97 -14.94 -14.26 4.01
CA LEU A 97 -14.25 -14.97 2.94
C LEU A 97 -13.57 -16.24 3.45
N TYR A 98 -12.63 -16.12 4.40
CA TYR A 98 -11.88 -17.28 4.88
C TYR A 98 -12.75 -18.22 5.73
N GLY A 99 -13.42 -17.69 6.77
CA GLY A 99 -14.20 -18.47 7.72
C GLY A 99 -15.36 -19.26 7.09
N GLU A 100 -16.24 -18.60 6.33
CA GLU A 100 -17.37 -19.28 5.68
C GLU A 100 -16.91 -20.24 4.59
N TRP A 101 -15.94 -19.85 3.76
CA TRP A 101 -15.43 -20.75 2.71
C TRP A 101 -14.82 -22.01 3.31
N TYR A 102 -13.99 -21.86 4.32
CA TYR A 102 -13.38 -22.97 5.04
C TYR A 102 -14.44 -23.88 5.65
N THR A 103 -15.43 -23.31 6.35
CA THR A 103 -16.50 -24.08 6.99
C THR A 103 -17.39 -24.80 5.97
N ARG A 104 -17.63 -24.18 4.81
CA ARG A 104 -18.41 -24.76 3.71
C ARG A 104 -17.69 -25.95 3.09
N GLU A 105 -16.38 -25.84 2.86
CA GLU A 105 -15.60 -26.91 2.25
C GLU A 105 -15.32 -28.06 3.24
N ALA A 106 -15.14 -27.75 4.53
CA ALA A 106 -15.08 -28.74 5.60
C ALA A 106 -16.39 -29.55 5.71
N ARG A 107 -17.55 -28.87 5.72
CA ARG A 107 -18.88 -29.51 5.71
C ARG A 107 -19.10 -30.38 4.47
N ARG A 108 -18.68 -29.93 3.29
CA ARG A 108 -18.80 -30.72 2.05
C ARG A 108 -18.05 -32.05 2.11
N ARG A 109 -16.94 -32.08 2.84
CA ARG A 109 -16.08 -33.27 2.98
C ARG A 109 -16.42 -34.10 4.22
N GLY A 110 -17.33 -33.64 5.07
CA GLY A 110 -17.70 -34.33 6.31
C GLY A 110 -16.57 -34.36 7.36
N VAL A 111 -15.61 -33.43 7.29
CA VAL A 111 -14.48 -33.33 8.24
C VAL A 111 -14.59 -32.05 9.05
N ASP A 112 -14.19 -32.09 10.32
CA ASP A 112 -14.20 -30.90 11.17
C ASP A 112 -13.08 -29.89 10.81
N VAL A 113 -11.98 -30.37 10.22
CA VAL A 113 -10.82 -29.55 9.85
C VAL A 113 -10.34 -29.94 8.45
N CYS A 114 -10.30 -28.97 7.55
CA CYS A 114 -9.78 -29.16 6.19
C CYS A 114 -8.36 -28.61 6.05
N LEU A 115 -7.38 -29.51 5.97
CA LEU A 115 -5.96 -29.15 5.77
C LEU A 115 -5.51 -29.22 4.30
N ASP A 116 -6.45 -29.52 3.39
CA ASP A 116 -6.15 -29.61 1.97
C ASP A 116 -5.95 -28.24 1.33
N ARG A 117 -5.09 -28.23 0.31
CA ARG A 117 -4.82 -27.04 -0.51
C ARG A 117 -6.09 -26.42 -1.09
N ALA A 118 -7.08 -27.23 -1.44
CA ALA A 118 -8.35 -26.77 -1.98
C ALA A 118 -9.12 -25.83 -1.02
N CYS A 119 -8.98 -26.00 0.28
CA CYS A 119 -9.68 -25.19 1.29
C CYS A 119 -9.09 -23.79 1.47
N VAL A 120 -7.79 -23.63 1.20
CA VAL A 120 -7.04 -22.36 1.34
C VAL A 120 -6.77 -21.66 0.01
N GLN A 121 -6.88 -22.36 -1.13
CA GLN A 121 -6.52 -21.82 -2.43
C GLN A 121 -7.45 -20.69 -2.91
N LEU A 122 -8.77 -20.80 -2.70
CA LEU A 122 -9.69 -19.74 -3.13
C LEU A 122 -9.47 -18.43 -2.37
N PRO A 123 -9.42 -18.40 -1.01
CA PRO A 123 -9.12 -17.16 -0.29
C PRO A 123 -7.79 -16.53 -0.70
N LEU A 124 -6.75 -17.34 -0.94
CA LEU A 124 -5.45 -16.84 -1.40
C LEU A 124 -5.50 -16.24 -2.81
N LEU A 125 -6.25 -16.84 -3.74
CA LEU A 125 -6.43 -16.30 -5.10
C LEU A 125 -7.22 -14.99 -5.10
N VAL A 126 -8.28 -14.90 -4.28
CA VAL A 126 -9.05 -13.67 -4.11
C VAL A 126 -8.16 -12.58 -3.50
N MET A 127 -7.35 -12.90 -2.49
CA MET A 127 -6.41 -11.97 -1.89
C MET A 127 -5.33 -11.52 -2.89
N LEU A 128 -4.84 -12.43 -3.74
CA LEU A 128 -3.92 -12.08 -4.84
C LEU A 128 -4.58 -11.08 -5.80
N GLY A 129 -5.84 -11.31 -6.18
CA GLY A 129 -6.62 -10.39 -7.00
C GLY A 129 -6.71 -8.99 -6.38
N PHE A 130 -7.02 -8.90 -5.08
CA PHE A 130 -7.07 -7.62 -4.37
C PHE A 130 -5.71 -6.91 -4.29
N ASN A 131 -4.61 -7.64 -4.10
CA ASN A 131 -3.28 -7.04 -4.10
C ASN A 131 -2.90 -6.50 -5.48
N VAL A 132 -3.26 -7.19 -6.57
CA VAL A 132 -3.01 -6.71 -7.94
C VAL A 132 -3.84 -5.47 -8.26
N THR A 133 -5.11 -5.44 -7.89
CA THR A 133 -5.95 -4.24 -8.09
C THR A 133 -5.49 -3.07 -7.23
N ALA A 134 -5.02 -3.33 -6.00
CA ALA A 134 -4.38 -2.33 -5.16
C ALA A 134 -3.12 -1.75 -5.82
N PHE A 135 -2.25 -2.61 -6.38
CA PHE A 135 -1.06 -2.18 -7.10
C PHE A 135 -1.39 -1.27 -8.30
N ILE A 136 -2.38 -1.65 -9.11
CA ILE A 136 -2.85 -0.83 -10.24
C ILE A 136 -3.43 0.51 -9.75
N SER A 137 -4.21 0.49 -8.68
CA SER A 137 -4.80 1.71 -8.10
C SER A 137 -3.73 2.64 -7.56
N ASN A 138 -2.72 2.10 -6.88
CA ASN A 138 -1.56 2.85 -6.41
C ASN A 138 -0.77 3.43 -7.59
N ALA A 139 -0.61 2.66 -8.68
CA ALA A 139 0.02 3.14 -9.89
C ALA A 139 -0.71 4.34 -10.52
N TYR A 140 -2.04 4.25 -10.59
CA TYR A 140 -2.88 5.34 -11.08
C TYR A 140 -2.77 6.60 -10.21
N VAL A 141 -2.92 6.46 -8.89
CA VAL A 141 -2.84 7.59 -7.95
C VAL A 141 -1.45 8.21 -7.95
N HIS A 142 -0.39 7.39 -8.00
CA HIS A 142 0.98 7.89 -8.09
C HIS A 142 1.20 8.70 -9.37
N TRP A 143 0.68 8.25 -10.51
CA TRP A 143 0.79 8.98 -11.76
C TRP A 143 0.08 10.33 -11.68
N GLU A 144 -1.18 10.37 -11.24
CA GLU A 144 -1.90 11.64 -11.06
C GLU A 144 -1.20 12.56 -10.05
N TYR A 145 -0.64 12.01 -8.97
CA TYR A 145 0.13 12.78 -8.00
C TYR A 145 1.41 13.39 -8.60
N VAL A 146 2.17 12.63 -9.40
CA VAL A 146 3.38 13.13 -10.07
C VAL A 146 3.02 14.20 -11.09
N LYS A 147 1.94 14.01 -11.86
CA LYS A 147 1.44 14.99 -12.82
C LYS A 147 1.06 16.30 -12.13
N PHE A 148 0.29 16.21 -11.05
CA PHE A 148 -0.10 17.37 -10.25
C PHE A 148 1.12 18.09 -9.66
N ASN A 149 2.08 17.35 -9.10
CA ASN A 149 3.28 17.96 -8.52
C ASN A 149 4.11 18.70 -9.57
N ARG A 150 4.26 18.13 -10.78
CA ARG A 150 4.94 18.83 -11.89
C ARG A 150 4.25 20.15 -12.25
N GLN A 151 2.93 20.15 -12.37
CA GLN A 151 2.16 21.36 -12.67
C GLN A 151 2.35 22.45 -11.60
N VAL A 152 2.26 22.08 -10.32
CA VAL A 152 2.45 23.03 -9.21
C VAL A 152 3.88 23.55 -9.13
N LEU A 153 4.89 22.72 -9.43
CA LEU A 153 6.28 23.16 -9.47
C LEU A 153 6.54 24.15 -10.61
N ASP A 154 5.93 23.93 -11.78
CA ASP A 154 6.04 24.84 -12.92
C ASP A 154 5.32 26.17 -12.64
N GLU A 155 4.15 26.15 -12.00
CA GLU A 155 3.47 27.37 -11.54
C GLU A 155 4.31 28.15 -10.53
N ARG A 156 4.94 27.47 -9.57
CA ARG A 156 5.83 28.12 -8.59
C ARG A 156 7.04 28.76 -9.27
N ARG A 157 7.66 28.09 -10.25
CA ARG A 157 8.78 28.67 -11.01
C ARG A 157 8.38 29.95 -11.71
N ARG A 158 7.22 29.97 -12.37
CA ARG A 158 6.69 31.17 -13.03
C ARG A 158 6.47 32.32 -12.04
N LEU A 159 5.87 32.05 -10.89
CA LEU A 159 5.65 33.06 -9.85
C LEU A 159 6.97 33.61 -9.28
N PHE A 160 8.00 32.77 -9.14
CA PHE A 160 9.33 33.23 -8.72
C PHE A 160 10.00 34.10 -9.79
N GLU A 161 9.90 33.73 -11.06
CA GLU A 161 10.41 34.52 -12.19
C GLU A 161 9.70 35.89 -12.27
N GLU A 162 8.37 35.92 -12.17
CA GLU A 162 7.58 37.16 -12.16
C GLU A 162 7.90 38.07 -10.95
N GLN A 163 8.14 37.49 -9.76
CA GLN A 163 8.58 38.26 -8.59
C GLN A 163 9.99 38.83 -8.74
N GLN A 164 10.87 38.13 -9.44
CA GLN A 164 12.25 38.56 -9.64
C GLN A 164 12.33 39.67 -10.70
N GLU A 165 11.62 39.52 -11.82
CA GLU A 165 11.47 40.58 -12.84
C GLU A 165 10.72 41.81 -12.29
N GLY A 166 9.69 41.60 -11.46
CA GLY A 166 8.95 42.68 -10.82
C GLY A 166 9.73 43.37 -9.69
N GLY A 167 10.64 42.68 -9.01
CA GLY A 167 11.52 43.22 -7.97
C GLY A 167 12.67 44.07 -8.51
N ASP A 168 13.24 43.68 -9.66
CA ASP A 168 14.29 44.44 -10.36
C ASP A 168 13.74 45.73 -11.02
N LEU A 169 12.42 45.85 -11.20
CA LEU A 169 11.78 47.06 -11.75
C LEU A 169 11.67 48.22 -10.72
N TRP A 170 11.91 47.96 -9.43
CA TRP A 170 11.82 48.95 -8.34
C TRP A 170 13.15 49.20 -7.60
N ALA A 171 14.27 48.69 -8.12
CA ALA A 171 15.63 48.92 -7.63
C ALA A 171 16.40 49.90 -8.55
#